data_AF-A0A423V1H4-F1
#
_entry.id   AF-A0A423V1H4-F1
#
_cell.length_a   1.000
_cell.length_b   1.000
_cell.length_c   1.000
_cell.angle_alpha   90.00
_cell.angle_beta   90.00
_cell.angle_gamma   90.00
#
_symmetry.space_group_name_H-M   'P 1'
#
loop_
_entity.id
_entity.type
_entity.pdbx_description
1 polymer ?
#
loop_
_entity_poly.entity_id
_entity_poly.type
_entity_poly.pdbx_seq_one_letter_code
_entity_poly.pdbx_strand_id
1 'polypeptide(L)'
;MEWFADAIDQLGREQGKLPDKKKSFGDKRSKRSLVAKKDDRFAKFGAAIDRAEDKVEATAHSMQKEIEKNVEGIDKTKKSNDESEKDVKKDMEGCSPGKKDGDGKDVPMYLLAKDGTVQQLLPDGTLKPVDKNDTSGIHGLLESDGKAWRPESRAEKREVGVQDGEGKVVKSTRVDPYKDPLGQATQLARYANDDYETKHNYAAGRYIDPSDKSKELILIGRSDRGMHSERVIGYSLIRKGKQEGLDEVFTERAPCQKRNSRCDAWLAKHFGEHTKVTDAVPYDQLNGKREEGNVLHQAYVEKLKKAHGR
;
A
#
# COMPACT_ATOMS: atom_id res chain seq x y z
N MET A 1 -8.36 -21.76 51.18
CA MET A 1 -7.32 -21.91 50.14
C MET A 1 -7.79 -23.03 49.22
N GLU A 2 -8.85 -22.76 48.44
CA GLU A 2 -9.70 -23.84 47.91
C GLU A 2 -10.52 -23.41 46.67
N TRP A 3 -9.94 -22.57 45.81
CA TRP A 3 -10.60 -22.03 44.61
C TRP A 3 -9.68 -22.01 43.37
N PHE A 4 -8.66 -22.89 43.33
CA PHE A 4 -7.73 -23.00 42.19
C PHE A 4 -7.56 -24.43 41.65
N ALA A 5 -8.23 -25.44 42.23
CA ALA A 5 -8.12 -26.83 41.79
C ALA A 5 -9.16 -27.26 40.74
N ASP A 6 -10.30 -26.57 40.63
CA ASP A 6 -11.41 -26.99 39.75
C ASP A 6 -11.31 -26.49 38.29
N ALA A 7 -10.45 -25.51 37.99
CA ALA A 7 -10.31 -25.00 36.61
C ALA A 7 -9.32 -25.81 35.75
N ILE A 8 -8.48 -26.66 36.37
CA ILE A 8 -7.52 -27.50 35.64
C ILE A 8 -8.15 -28.84 35.21
N ASP A 9 -9.20 -29.32 35.89
CA ASP A 9 -9.85 -30.61 35.55
C ASP A 9 -10.88 -30.50 34.41
N GLN A 10 -11.26 -29.28 34.01
CA GLN A 10 -12.21 -29.04 32.92
C GLN A 10 -11.54 -28.85 31.54
N LEU A 11 -10.22 -28.60 31.48
CA LEU A 11 -9.44 -28.52 30.24
C LEU A 11 -8.78 -29.85 29.83
N GLY A 12 -8.80 -30.87 30.71
CA GLY A 12 -8.26 -32.21 30.43
C GLY A 12 -9.20 -33.18 29.72
N ARG A 13 -10.46 -32.80 29.43
CA ARG A 13 -11.50 -33.71 28.92
C ARG A 13 -12.00 -33.45 27.50
N GLU A 14 -11.34 -32.59 26.72
CA GLU A 14 -11.65 -32.42 25.29
C GLU A 14 -10.51 -32.83 24.33
N GLN A 15 -9.39 -33.35 24.85
CA GLN A 15 -8.40 -34.04 24.03
C GLN A 15 -8.49 -35.55 24.24
N GLY A 16 -9.37 -36.20 23.48
CA GLY A 16 -9.43 -37.66 23.47
C GLY A 16 -10.64 -38.19 22.75
N LYS A 17 -10.60 -38.21 21.42
CA LYS A 17 -11.33 -39.16 20.53
C LYS A 17 -10.93 -38.94 19.07
N LEU A 18 -9.79 -39.49 18.68
CA LEU A 18 -9.52 -39.91 17.31
C LEU A 18 -9.89 -41.38 17.19
N PRO A 19 -10.78 -41.79 16.27
CA PRO A 19 -10.79 -43.15 15.79
C PRO A 19 -10.01 -43.25 14.47
N ASP A 20 -8.97 -44.09 14.49
CA ASP A 20 -8.30 -44.65 13.33
C ASP A 20 -9.31 -45.26 12.35
N LYS A 21 -9.36 -44.76 11.11
CA LYS A 21 -9.80 -45.54 9.93
C LYS A 21 -9.02 -45.12 8.69
N LYS A 22 -7.94 -45.85 8.42
CA LYS A 22 -7.44 -46.08 7.06
C LYS A 22 -8.58 -46.65 6.20
N LYS A 23 -8.97 -45.96 5.13
CA LYS A 23 -9.58 -46.59 3.95
C LYS A 23 -9.44 -45.71 2.71
N SER A 24 -8.88 -46.32 1.67
CA SER A 24 -8.71 -45.85 0.30
C SER A 24 -9.99 -45.29 -0.31
N PHE A 25 -9.87 -44.22 -1.09
CA PHE A 25 -10.85 -43.86 -2.10
C PHE A 25 -10.15 -43.58 -3.43
N GLY A 26 -10.12 -44.61 -4.28
CA GLY A 26 -10.04 -44.46 -5.72
C GLY A 26 -11.44 -44.24 -6.30
N ASP A 27 -11.48 -43.45 -7.37
CA ASP A 27 -12.49 -43.33 -8.42
C ASP A 27 -13.98 -43.52 -8.07
N LYS A 28 -14.75 -42.43 -8.27
CA LYS A 28 -15.83 -42.41 -9.27
C LYS A 28 -16.37 -40.99 -9.54
N ARG A 29 -16.19 -40.61 -10.79
CA ARG A 29 -16.70 -39.44 -11.51
C ARG A 29 -18.14 -39.73 -11.96
N SER A 30 -19.12 -38.88 -11.66
CA SER A 30 -20.40 -38.82 -12.42
C SER A 30 -21.26 -37.59 -12.11
N LYS A 31 -21.19 -36.62 -13.03
CA LYS A 31 -22.28 -35.83 -13.64
C LYS A 31 -23.14 -34.90 -12.77
N ARG A 32 -22.82 -33.60 -12.86
CA ARG A 32 -23.76 -32.57 -13.33
C ARG A 32 -23.08 -31.66 -14.37
N SER A 33 -23.65 -31.64 -15.56
CA SER A 33 -23.43 -30.71 -16.68
C SER A 33 -24.50 -29.60 -16.58
N LEU A 34 -24.43 -28.38 -17.09
CA LEU A 34 -23.72 -27.75 -18.21
C LEU A 34 -24.09 -26.25 -18.16
N VAL A 35 -23.15 -25.30 -18.13
CA VAL A 35 -23.15 -24.02 -18.88
C VAL A 35 -21.67 -23.60 -18.99
N ALA A 36 -21.31 -23.03 -20.14
CA ALA A 36 -20.03 -23.21 -20.81
C ALA A 36 -18.92 -22.17 -20.50
N LYS A 37 -17.68 -22.68 -20.54
CA LYS A 37 -16.41 -22.08 -21.03
C LYS A 37 -16.01 -20.67 -20.54
N LYS A 38 -15.01 -20.59 -19.63
CA LYS A 38 -13.62 -20.16 -19.90
C LYS A 38 -12.83 -19.96 -18.59
N ASP A 39 -11.53 -20.26 -18.70
CA ASP A 39 -10.41 -19.85 -17.85
C ASP A 39 -10.05 -20.66 -16.59
N ASP A 40 -9.35 -21.76 -16.89
CA ASP A 40 -8.59 -22.68 -16.03
C ASP A 40 -7.29 -22.05 -15.47
N ARG A 41 -7.32 -20.77 -15.09
CA ARG A 41 -6.15 -20.00 -14.58
C ARG A 41 -6.21 -19.70 -13.08
N PHE A 42 -7.37 -19.85 -12.45
CA PHE A 42 -7.57 -19.57 -11.03
C PHE A 42 -7.28 -20.77 -10.11
N ALA A 43 -7.25 -21.99 -10.64
CA ALA A 43 -6.93 -23.20 -9.84
C ALA A 43 -5.43 -23.38 -9.57
N LYS A 44 -4.54 -22.71 -10.31
CA LYS A 44 -3.08 -22.79 -10.13
C LYS A 44 -2.49 -21.71 -9.22
N PHE A 45 -3.32 -20.78 -8.71
CA PHE A 45 -2.87 -19.66 -7.88
C PHE A 45 -3.06 -19.89 -6.37
N GLY A 46 -4.06 -20.69 -5.96
CA GLY A 46 -4.27 -21.02 -4.54
C GLY A 46 -3.15 -21.90 -3.94
N ALA A 47 -2.71 -22.94 -4.66
CA ALA A 47 -1.76 -23.92 -4.12
C ALA A 47 -0.29 -23.45 -3.99
N ALA A 48 0.05 -22.28 -4.53
CA ALA A 48 1.37 -21.65 -4.40
C ALA A 48 1.42 -20.60 -3.27
N ILE A 49 0.28 -19.95 -2.98
CA ILE A 49 0.15 -18.95 -1.91
C ILE A 49 -0.07 -19.62 -0.55
N ASP A 50 -0.79 -20.75 -0.48
CA ASP A 50 -0.95 -21.51 0.78
C ASP A 50 0.42 -22.01 1.34
N ARG A 51 1.44 -22.20 0.48
CA ARG A 51 2.81 -22.55 0.94
C ARG A 51 3.62 -21.35 1.44
N ALA A 52 3.18 -20.13 1.18
CA ALA A 52 3.78 -18.90 1.70
C ALA A 52 3.08 -18.41 2.97
N GLU A 53 1.78 -18.70 3.16
CA GLU A 53 1.00 -18.27 4.33
C GLU A 53 1.46 -18.96 5.63
N ASP A 54 1.84 -20.25 5.61
CA ASP A 54 2.40 -20.94 6.78
C ASP A 54 3.76 -20.39 7.26
N LYS A 55 4.47 -19.63 6.41
CA LYS A 55 5.73 -18.97 6.79
C LYS A 55 5.55 -17.53 7.27
N VAL A 56 4.50 -16.82 6.85
CA VAL A 56 4.33 -15.38 7.15
C VAL A 56 3.78 -15.16 8.56
N GLU A 57 2.89 -16.03 9.06
CA GLU A 57 2.38 -15.94 10.43
C GLU A 57 3.47 -16.29 11.47
N ALA A 58 4.40 -17.17 11.10
CA ALA A 58 5.62 -17.43 11.85
C ALA A 58 6.64 -16.27 11.76
N THR A 59 6.68 -15.52 10.66
CA THR A 59 7.65 -14.43 10.42
C THR A 59 7.28 -13.16 11.19
N ALA A 60 6.00 -12.82 11.37
CA ALA A 60 5.61 -11.67 12.19
C ALA A 60 5.97 -11.87 13.68
N HIS A 61 5.83 -13.10 14.20
CA HIS A 61 6.26 -13.47 15.55
C HIS A 61 7.77 -13.76 15.65
N SER A 62 8.45 -14.19 14.58
CA SER A 62 9.91 -14.36 14.57
C SER A 62 10.64 -13.03 14.41
N MET A 63 10.12 -12.05 13.67
CA MET A 63 10.73 -10.73 13.49
C MET A 63 10.83 -9.97 14.82
N GLN A 64 9.84 -10.11 15.70
CA GLN A 64 9.89 -9.53 17.04
C GLN A 64 10.98 -10.19 17.92
N LYS A 65 11.34 -11.46 17.65
CA LYS A 65 12.38 -12.23 18.34
C LYS A 65 13.76 -12.18 17.67
N GLU A 66 13.83 -11.89 16.37
CA GLU A 66 15.06 -11.79 15.58
C GLU A 66 15.68 -10.39 15.63
N ILE A 67 14.89 -9.34 15.90
CA ILE A 67 15.42 -7.99 16.18
C ILE A 67 16.28 -7.99 17.47
N GLU A 68 16.02 -8.89 18.43
CA GLU A 68 16.88 -9.09 19.60
C GLU A 68 18.17 -9.90 19.29
N LYS A 69 18.28 -10.54 18.11
CA LYS A 69 19.37 -11.49 17.80
C LYS A 69 20.29 -11.12 16.63
N ASN A 70 19.92 -10.19 15.75
CA ASN A 70 20.65 -9.96 14.49
C ASN A 70 21.50 -8.67 14.46
N VAL A 71 22.18 -8.32 15.56
CA VAL A 71 23.30 -7.35 15.54
C VAL A 71 24.59 -7.96 14.97
N GLU A 72 24.65 -9.26 14.68
CA GLU A 72 25.86 -9.92 14.19
C GLU A 72 25.59 -10.79 12.95
N GLY A 73 26.19 -10.43 11.82
CA GLY A 73 26.49 -11.37 10.73
C GLY A 73 25.80 -11.11 9.40
N ILE A 74 26.27 -10.11 8.65
CA ILE A 74 26.01 -9.97 7.21
C ILE A 74 27.20 -10.59 6.47
N ASP A 75 27.01 -11.71 5.76
CA ASP A 75 27.79 -11.97 4.56
C ASP A 75 27.17 -13.01 3.61
N LYS A 76 27.49 -12.83 2.32
CA LYS A 76 27.35 -13.73 1.15
C LYS A 76 26.13 -13.54 0.24
N THR A 77 26.31 -12.61 -0.69
CA THR A 77 25.70 -12.61 -2.03
C THR A 77 26.61 -13.36 -3.02
N LYS A 78 26.04 -14.18 -3.92
CA LYS A 78 26.39 -14.34 -5.36
C LYS A 78 25.94 -15.70 -5.93
N LYS A 79 24.80 -15.72 -6.63
CA LYS A 79 24.51 -16.49 -7.88
C LYS A 79 23.00 -16.58 -8.11
N SER A 80 22.48 -15.87 -9.12
CA SER A 80 21.50 -16.36 -10.11
C SER A 80 20.79 -15.17 -10.80
N ASN A 81 21.28 -14.74 -11.96
CA ASN A 81 20.70 -13.61 -12.70
C ASN A 81 19.72 -14.01 -13.82
N ASP A 82 19.59 -15.30 -14.18
CA ASP A 82 18.71 -15.70 -15.30
C ASP A 82 17.31 -16.22 -14.88
N GLU A 83 17.16 -16.71 -13.65
CA GLU A 83 15.85 -17.10 -13.10
C GLU A 83 15.11 -15.90 -12.48
N SER A 84 15.85 -14.91 -11.96
CA SER A 84 15.30 -13.70 -11.36
C SER A 84 14.51 -12.83 -12.34
N GLU A 85 14.91 -12.75 -13.61
CA GLU A 85 14.21 -11.89 -14.59
C GLU A 85 12.80 -12.39 -14.93
N LYS A 86 12.58 -13.72 -14.90
CA LYS A 86 11.26 -14.32 -15.18
C LYS A 86 10.32 -14.22 -13.99
N ASP A 87 10.85 -14.36 -12.78
CA ASP A 87 10.06 -14.21 -11.54
C ASP A 87 9.70 -12.75 -11.28
N VAL A 88 10.63 -11.81 -11.51
CA VAL A 88 10.37 -10.36 -11.41
C VAL A 88 9.25 -9.93 -12.37
N LYS A 89 9.26 -10.41 -13.63
CA LYS A 89 8.21 -10.07 -14.59
C LYS A 89 6.83 -10.62 -14.18
N LYS A 90 6.79 -11.79 -13.55
CA LYS A 90 5.56 -12.43 -13.08
C LYS A 90 4.99 -11.78 -11.80
N ASP A 91 5.87 -11.34 -10.90
CA ASP A 91 5.49 -10.58 -9.71
C ASP A 91 5.05 -9.15 -10.06
N MET A 92 5.61 -8.57 -11.13
CA MET A 92 5.15 -7.30 -11.72
C MET A 92 3.80 -7.42 -12.45
N GLU A 93 3.57 -8.49 -13.22
CA GLU A 93 2.24 -8.78 -13.79
C GLU A 93 1.17 -8.96 -12.68
N GLY A 94 1.58 -9.41 -11.50
CA GLY A 94 0.76 -9.47 -10.28
C GLY A 94 0.51 -8.12 -9.59
N CYS A 95 1.36 -7.12 -9.82
CA CYS A 95 1.16 -5.73 -9.36
C CYS A 95 0.31 -4.93 -10.35
N SER A 96 -0.82 -5.49 -10.81
CA SER A 96 -1.83 -4.73 -11.54
C SER A 96 -2.71 -4.00 -10.51
N PRO A 97 -2.49 -2.69 -10.26
CA PRO A 97 -3.18 -1.99 -9.18
C PRO A 97 -4.57 -1.63 -9.72
N GLY A 98 -5.59 -2.43 -9.40
CA GLY A 98 -6.94 -2.02 -9.79
C GLY A 98 -7.99 -3.10 -9.73
N LYS A 99 -9.05 -2.81 -8.98
CA LYS A 99 -10.38 -3.12 -9.49
C LYS A 99 -10.49 -2.51 -10.88
N LYS A 100 -11.02 -3.29 -11.82
CA LYS A 100 -11.51 -2.74 -13.07
C LYS A 100 -12.62 -1.73 -12.76
N ASP A 101 -12.67 -0.63 -13.49
CA ASP A 101 -13.83 0.26 -13.47
C ASP A 101 -15.11 -0.51 -13.88
N GLY A 102 -16.27 0.14 -13.80
CA GLY A 102 -17.55 -0.46 -14.20
C GLY A 102 -17.57 -1.02 -15.64
N ASP A 103 -16.61 -0.61 -16.47
CA ASP A 103 -16.46 -0.96 -17.88
C ASP A 103 -15.30 -1.94 -18.17
N GLY A 104 -14.60 -2.43 -17.14
CA GLY A 104 -13.56 -3.44 -17.30
C GLY A 104 -12.15 -2.89 -17.58
N LYS A 105 -11.91 -1.58 -17.52
CA LYS A 105 -10.61 -0.92 -17.77
C LYS A 105 -9.84 -0.66 -16.49
N ASP A 106 -8.52 -0.60 -16.61
CA ASP A 106 -7.62 -0.29 -15.51
C ASP A 106 -7.73 1.19 -15.12
N VAL A 107 -7.77 1.46 -13.81
CA VAL A 107 -7.81 2.81 -13.27
C VAL A 107 -6.46 3.50 -13.58
N PRO A 108 -6.46 4.66 -14.26
CA PRO A 108 -5.22 5.33 -14.64
C PRO A 108 -4.47 5.86 -13.40
N MET A 109 -3.15 5.70 -13.41
CA MET A 109 -2.27 6.11 -12.33
C MET A 109 -1.38 7.28 -12.75
N TYR A 110 -1.21 8.25 -11.85
CA TYR A 110 -0.39 9.43 -12.10
C TYR A 110 0.59 9.65 -10.96
N LEU A 111 1.88 9.69 -11.29
CA LEU A 111 2.94 10.05 -10.37
C LEU A 111 3.12 11.57 -10.36
N LEU A 112 3.03 12.16 -9.17
CA LEU A 112 3.18 13.57 -8.92
C LEU A 112 4.55 13.84 -8.30
N ALA A 113 5.40 14.54 -9.04
CA ALA A 113 6.70 14.98 -8.57
C ALA A 113 6.60 16.25 -7.71
N LYS A 114 7.74 16.59 -7.09
CA LYS A 114 7.87 17.78 -6.23
C LYS A 114 7.74 19.09 -7.00
N ASP A 115 8.30 19.15 -8.20
CA ASP A 115 8.31 20.35 -9.06
C ASP A 115 6.97 20.58 -9.77
N GLY A 116 5.94 19.82 -9.39
CA GLY A 116 4.63 19.83 -10.00
C GLY A 116 4.53 18.98 -11.26
N THR A 117 5.61 18.39 -11.75
CA THR A 117 5.56 17.51 -12.93
C THR A 117 4.66 16.31 -12.64
N VAL A 118 3.81 15.98 -13.61
CA VAL A 118 2.91 14.84 -13.55
C VAL A 118 3.20 13.90 -14.71
N GLN A 119 3.35 12.62 -14.41
CA GLN A 119 3.57 11.56 -15.40
C GLN A 119 2.55 10.45 -15.19
N GLN A 120 2.06 9.87 -16.28
CA GLN A 120 1.24 8.67 -16.20
C GLN A 120 2.16 7.48 -15.90
N LEU A 121 1.79 6.71 -14.86
CA LEU A 121 2.43 5.44 -14.51
C LEU A 121 1.65 4.32 -15.18
N LEU A 122 2.31 3.58 -16.06
CA LEU A 122 1.72 2.44 -16.76
C LEU A 122 1.87 1.15 -15.93
N PRO A 123 0.99 0.14 -16.15
CA PRO A 123 1.06 -1.13 -15.42
C PRO A 123 2.38 -1.90 -15.58
N ASP A 124 3.14 -1.65 -16.64
CA ASP A 124 4.47 -2.24 -16.86
C ASP A 124 5.60 -1.53 -16.08
N GLY A 125 5.27 -0.52 -15.28
CA GLY A 125 6.21 0.27 -14.50
C GLY A 125 6.91 1.36 -15.31
N THR A 126 6.48 1.64 -16.55
CA THR A 126 7.00 2.76 -17.33
C THR A 126 6.28 4.07 -17.03
N LEU A 127 7.00 5.18 -17.16
CA LEU A 127 6.48 6.53 -17.02
C LEU A 127 6.39 7.19 -18.39
N LYS A 128 5.27 7.85 -18.65
CA LYS A 128 5.13 8.70 -19.84
C LYS A 128 4.50 10.06 -19.49
N PRO A 129 4.70 11.09 -20.32
CA PRO A 129 3.99 12.36 -20.17
C PRO A 129 2.46 12.16 -20.20
N VAL A 130 1.73 13.02 -19.49
CA VAL A 130 0.26 13.07 -19.59
C VAL A 130 -0.12 13.50 -21.01
N ASP A 131 -1.02 12.73 -21.64
CA ASP A 131 -1.50 13.04 -22.98
C ASP A 131 -2.36 14.32 -22.95
N LYS A 132 -2.23 15.18 -23.96
CA LYS A 132 -3.05 16.40 -24.07
C LYS A 132 -4.54 16.10 -24.22
N ASN A 133 -4.87 14.94 -24.79
CA ASN A 133 -6.23 14.47 -24.99
C ASN A 133 -6.66 13.44 -23.93
N ASP A 134 -5.92 13.32 -22.82
CA ASP A 134 -6.25 12.43 -21.72
C ASP A 134 -7.65 12.73 -21.16
N THR A 135 -8.51 11.71 -21.12
CA THR A 135 -9.91 11.83 -20.68
C THR A 135 -10.15 11.33 -19.25
N SER A 136 -9.11 10.93 -18.51
CA SER A 136 -9.23 10.36 -17.16
C SER A 136 -9.79 11.34 -16.12
N GLY A 137 -9.72 12.65 -16.40
CA GLY A 137 -10.02 13.71 -15.44
C GLY A 137 -8.78 14.35 -14.82
N ILE A 138 -7.57 13.83 -15.08
CA ILE A 138 -6.32 14.38 -14.52
C ILE A 138 -6.14 15.87 -14.83
N HIS A 139 -6.47 16.33 -16.04
CA HIS A 139 -6.38 17.75 -16.43
C HIS A 139 -7.22 18.67 -15.54
N GLY A 140 -8.31 18.16 -14.97
CA GLY A 140 -9.12 18.91 -14.00
C GLY A 140 -8.43 19.15 -12.65
N LEU A 141 -7.27 18.53 -12.42
CA LEU A 141 -6.46 18.65 -11.21
C LEU A 141 -5.14 19.44 -11.44
N LEU A 142 -4.86 19.84 -12.68
CA LEU A 142 -3.62 20.51 -13.08
C LEU A 142 -3.83 22.01 -13.30
N GLU A 143 -2.75 22.77 -13.16
CA GLU A 143 -2.69 24.16 -13.60
C GLU A 143 -2.60 24.24 -15.13
N SER A 144 -2.73 25.44 -15.69
CA SER A 144 -2.75 25.66 -17.14
C SER A 144 -1.45 25.26 -17.86
N ASP A 145 -0.34 25.17 -17.13
CA ASP A 145 0.95 24.69 -17.62
C ASP A 145 1.09 23.15 -17.57
N GLY A 146 0.04 22.44 -17.13
CA GLY A 146 0.03 20.99 -16.98
C GLY A 146 0.71 20.49 -15.71
N LYS A 147 1.03 21.36 -14.75
CA LYS A 147 1.64 20.96 -13.48
C LYS A 147 0.61 20.82 -12.36
N ALA A 148 0.88 19.91 -11.43
CA ALA A 148 0.18 19.85 -10.16
C ALA A 148 0.59 21.05 -9.30
N TRP A 149 -0.40 21.76 -8.75
CA TRP A 149 -0.14 22.95 -7.94
C TRP A 149 0.55 22.60 -6.62
N ARG A 150 1.43 23.50 -6.18
CA ARG A 150 2.18 23.43 -4.91
C ARG A 150 2.18 24.79 -4.22
N PRO A 151 2.10 24.84 -2.88
CA PRO A 151 2.28 26.09 -2.16
C PRO A 151 3.76 26.50 -2.20
N GLU A 152 4.06 27.64 -2.79
CA GLU A 152 5.44 28.13 -2.91
C GLU A 152 5.74 29.18 -1.84
N SER A 153 4.81 30.12 -1.67
CA SER A 153 4.93 31.23 -0.73
C SER A 153 4.64 30.81 0.72
N ARG A 154 5.14 31.61 1.67
CA ARG A 154 4.85 31.41 3.09
C ARG A 154 3.35 31.57 3.40
N ALA A 155 2.66 32.46 2.67
CA ALA A 155 1.23 32.69 2.83
C ALA A 155 0.43 31.44 2.41
N GLU A 156 0.71 30.91 1.21
CA GLU A 156 0.05 29.68 0.73
C GLU A 156 0.34 28.50 1.65
N LYS A 157 1.59 28.31 2.07
CA LYS A 157 1.96 27.24 3.01
C LYS A 157 1.20 27.34 4.34
N ARG A 158 0.88 28.56 4.79
CA ARG A 158 0.09 28.79 6.01
C ARG A 158 -1.39 28.51 5.78
N GLU A 159 -1.93 28.87 4.61
CA GLU A 159 -3.31 28.64 4.22
C GLU A 159 -3.64 27.15 4.14
N VAL A 160 -2.82 26.39 3.41
CA VAL A 160 -3.00 24.94 3.26
C VAL A 160 -2.38 24.16 4.41
N GLY A 161 -1.70 24.81 5.35
CA GLY A 161 -1.08 24.17 6.51
C GLY A 161 -2.07 23.81 7.61
N VAL A 162 -1.58 23.07 8.61
CA VAL A 162 -2.28 22.81 9.87
C VAL A 162 -1.69 23.71 10.95
N GLN A 163 -2.53 24.31 11.77
CA GLN A 163 -2.08 25.11 12.91
C GLN A 163 -1.99 24.28 14.20
N ASP A 164 -1.20 24.75 15.15
CA ASP A 164 -1.19 24.22 16.51
C ASP A 164 -2.59 24.42 17.12
N GLY A 165 -3.21 23.35 17.62
CA GLY A 165 -4.58 23.38 18.19
C GLY A 165 -5.66 22.73 17.33
N GLU A 166 -5.39 22.40 16.05
CA GLU A 166 -6.26 21.50 15.30
C GLU A 166 -6.21 20.09 15.93
N GLY A 167 -7.28 19.71 16.62
CA GLY A 167 -7.35 18.49 17.43
C GLY A 167 -7.88 17.26 16.68
N LYS A 168 -8.55 17.46 15.55
CA LYS A 168 -9.03 16.35 14.71
C LYS A 168 -7.86 15.76 13.94
N VAL A 169 -7.82 14.43 13.89
CA VAL A 169 -6.80 13.65 13.18
C VAL A 169 -7.48 12.46 12.51
N VAL A 170 -6.99 12.08 11.33
CA VAL A 170 -7.37 10.79 10.74
C VAL A 170 -6.68 9.67 11.49
N LYS A 171 -7.33 8.52 11.58
CA LYS A 171 -6.71 7.27 12.05
C LYS A 171 -6.36 6.44 10.83
N SER A 172 -5.13 5.94 10.77
CA SER A 172 -4.73 4.99 9.75
C SER A 172 -4.91 3.55 10.24
N THR A 173 -5.28 2.66 9.32
CA THR A 173 -5.37 1.22 9.57
C THR A 173 -4.25 0.49 8.84
N ARG A 174 -3.52 -0.36 9.56
CA ARG A 174 -2.49 -1.20 8.95
C ARG A 174 -3.10 -2.20 7.98
N VAL A 175 -2.54 -2.29 6.78
CA VAL A 175 -2.89 -3.30 5.77
C VAL A 175 -1.65 -4.01 5.25
N ASP A 176 -1.85 -5.15 4.59
CA ASP A 176 -0.80 -5.78 3.79
C ASP A 176 -0.64 -5.01 2.47
N PRO A 177 0.46 -4.26 2.26
CA PRO A 177 0.62 -3.45 1.06
C PRO A 177 0.73 -4.28 -0.23
N TYR A 178 1.02 -5.58 -0.14
CA TYR A 178 1.09 -6.48 -1.29
C TYR A 178 -0.31 -6.94 -1.75
N LYS A 179 -1.32 -6.83 -0.88
CA LYS A 179 -2.72 -7.18 -1.15
C LYS A 179 -3.63 -5.93 -1.30
N ASP A 180 -3.12 -4.75 -1.00
CA ASP A 180 -3.83 -3.46 -1.12
C ASP A 180 -3.53 -2.80 -2.49
N PRO A 181 -4.55 -2.43 -3.29
CA PRO A 181 -4.33 -1.82 -4.61
C PRO A 181 -3.55 -0.50 -4.58
N LEU A 182 -3.77 0.35 -3.57
CA LEU A 182 -3.03 1.61 -3.44
C LEU A 182 -1.60 1.35 -2.93
N GLY A 183 -1.43 0.34 -2.07
CA GLY A 183 -0.14 -0.22 -1.71
C GLY A 183 0.67 -0.66 -2.94
N GLN A 184 0.08 -1.48 -3.80
CA GLN A 184 0.70 -1.92 -5.06
C GLN A 184 1.04 -0.74 -5.99
N ALA A 185 0.18 0.28 -6.07
CA ALA A 185 0.48 1.49 -6.85
C ALA A 185 1.74 2.22 -6.34
N THR A 186 1.94 2.31 -5.03
CA THR A 186 3.18 2.90 -4.48
C THR A 186 4.42 2.06 -4.78
N GLN A 187 4.30 0.73 -4.76
CA GLN A 187 5.39 -0.19 -5.11
C GLN A 187 5.78 -0.05 -6.58
N LEU A 188 4.79 0.01 -7.47
CA LEU A 188 5.01 0.24 -8.90
C LEU A 188 5.68 1.59 -9.16
N ALA A 189 5.32 2.63 -8.41
CA ALA A 189 5.96 3.93 -8.51
C ALA A 189 7.40 3.96 -7.99
N ARG A 190 7.74 3.17 -6.96
CA ARG A 190 9.13 2.94 -6.56
C ARG A 190 9.92 2.23 -7.65
N TYR A 191 9.34 1.18 -8.23
CA TYR A 191 9.94 0.45 -9.34
C TYR A 191 10.26 1.37 -10.52
N ALA A 192 9.26 2.17 -10.94
CA ALA A 192 9.37 3.07 -12.07
C ALA A 192 10.45 4.15 -11.88
N ASN A 193 10.60 4.65 -10.65
CA ASN A 193 11.62 5.65 -10.30
C ASN A 193 12.98 5.03 -9.92
N ASP A 194 13.09 3.71 -9.85
CA ASP A 194 14.24 3.01 -9.25
C ASP A 194 14.60 3.55 -7.85
N ASP A 195 13.58 3.91 -7.06
CA ASP A 195 13.73 4.60 -5.78
C ASP A 195 13.46 3.68 -4.60
N TYR A 196 14.55 3.17 -4.03
CA TYR A 196 14.56 2.35 -2.81
C TYR A 196 15.32 3.06 -1.68
N GLU A 197 15.41 4.38 -1.73
CA GLU A 197 15.96 5.14 -0.63
C GLU A 197 14.93 5.25 0.51
N THR A 198 15.35 4.92 1.73
CA THR A 198 14.50 4.94 2.93
C THR A 198 14.09 6.35 3.38
N LYS A 199 14.78 7.37 2.88
CA LYS A 199 14.45 8.79 3.14
C LYS A 199 13.22 9.25 2.37
N HIS A 200 12.85 8.53 1.30
CA HIS A 200 11.64 8.80 0.54
C HIS A 200 10.50 7.90 1.00
N ASN A 201 9.30 8.46 0.97
CA ASN A 201 8.05 7.81 1.28
C ASN A 201 7.08 8.04 0.12
N TYR A 202 6.25 7.05 -0.16
CA TYR A 202 5.19 7.16 -1.14
C TYR A 202 3.82 7.10 -0.46
N ALA A 203 2.86 7.79 -1.08
CA ALA A 203 1.45 7.70 -0.75
C ALA A 203 0.66 7.60 -2.05
N ALA A 204 -0.45 6.88 -2.03
CA ALA A 204 -1.38 6.80 -3.15
C ALA A 204 -2.78 7.16 -2.67
N GLY A 205 -3.50 7.95 -3.45
CA GLY A 205 -4.88 8.33 -3.19
C GLY A 205 -5.79 7.91 -4.33
N ARG A 206 -6.90 7.24 -4.02
CA ARG A 206 -7.98 6.99 -4.98
C ARG A 206 -8.81 8.26 -5.09
N TYR A 207 -8.85 8.85 -6.28
CA TYR A 207 -9.66 10.02 -6.57
C TYR A 207 -10.80 9.65 -7.52
N ILE A 208 -12.01 10.07 -7.16
CA ILE A 208 -13.23 9.92 -7.96
C ILE A 208 -13.80 11.32 -8.16
N ASP A 209 -13.91 11.79 -9.40
CA ASP A 209 -14.33 13.16 -9.65
C ASP A 209 -15.73 13.44 -9.07
N PRO A 210 -15.90 14.43 -8.18
CA PRO A 210 -17.20 14.76 -7.60
C PRO A 210 -18.27 15.10 -8.65
N SER A 211 -17.87 15.69 -9.77
CA SER A 211 -18.77 16.11 -10.85
C SER A 211 -19.05 15.00 -11.86
N ASP A 212 -18.22 13.95 -11.89
CA ASP A 212 -18.31 12.84 -12.83
C ASP A 212 -17.71 11.58 -12.23
N LYS A 213 -18.57 10.77 -11.60
CA LYS A 213 -18.14 9.57 -10.86
C LYS A 213 -17.55 8.46 -11.74
N SER A 214 -17.63 8.59 -13.06
CA SER A 214 -16.94 7.68 -13.99
C SER A 214 -15.44 7.97 -14.11
N LYS A 215 -15.01 9.17 -13.69
CA LYS A 215 -13.60 9.59 -13.71
C LYS A 215 -12.94 9.21 -12.40
N GLU A 216 -12.41 8.01 -12.38
CA GLU A 216 -11.58 7.49 -11.32
C GLU A 216 -10.10 7.48 -11.75
N LEU A 217 -9.21 7.86 -10.84
CA LEU A 217 -7.76 7.79 -11.04
C LEU A 217 -7.04 7.57 -9.71
N ILE A 218 -5.80 7.11 -9.78
CA ILE A 218 -4.92 6.99 -8.62
C ILE A 218 -3.84 8.06 -8.71
N LEU A 219 -3.76 8.92 -7.70
CA LEU A 219 -2.70 9.91 -7.54
C LEU A 219 -1.61 9.34 -6.65
N ILE A 220 -0.36 9.38 -7.10
CA ILE A 220 0.78 8.85 -6.36
C ILE A 220 1.73 9.99 -6.05
N GLY A 221 1.96 10.24 -4.77
CA GLY A 221 2.85 11.27 -4.29
C GLY A 221 4.12 10.68 -3.69
N ARG A 222 5.27 11.21 -4.09
CA ARG A 222 6.56 10.90 -3.48
C ARG A 222 7.00 12.04 -2.58
N SER A 223 7.38 11.75 -1.35
CA SER A 223 7.96 12.74 -0.45
C SER A 223 9.33 13.20 -0.95
N ASP A 224 9.61 14.50 -0.87
CA ASP A 224 10.95 15.03 -1.08
C ASP A 224 11.14 16.31 -0.25
N ARG A 225 12.37 16.56 0.22
CA ARG A 225 12.86 17.70 1.02
C ARG A 225 11.76 18.65 1.52
N GLY A 226 11.15 18.30 2.65
CA GLY A 226 10.17 19.13 3.36
C GLY A 226 8.72 18.99 2.87
N MET A 227 8.46 18.18 1.84
CA MET A 227 7.13 17.87 1.35
C MET A 227 6.81 16.39 1.57
N HIS A 228 5.71 16.14 2.28
CA HIS A 228 5.25 14.80 2.63
C HIS A 228 4.34 14.26 1.52
N SER A 229 4.43 12.96 1.22
CA SER A 229 3.74 12.31 0.09
C SER A 229 2.22 12.48 0.11
N GLU A 230 1.61 12.52 1.29
CA GLU A 230 0.18 12.75 1.49
C GLU A 230 -0.23 14.16 1.04
N ARG A 231 0.65 15.14 1.26
CA ARG A 231 0.42 16.52 0.81
C ARG A 231 0.64 16.65 -0.70
N VAL A 232 1.59 15.87 -1.24
CA VAL A 232 1.87 15.82 -2.68
C VAL A 232 0.63 15.38 -3.47
N ILE A 233 -0.18 14.46 -2.97
CA ILE A 233 -1.44 14.09 -3.64
C ILE A 233 -2.55 15.13 -3.40
N GLY A 234 -2.63 15.73 -2.20
CA GLY A 234 -3.79 16.55 -1.84
C GLY A 234 -3.72 18.04 -2.24
N TYR A 235 -2.55 18.63 -2.50
CA TYR A 235 -2.45 20.07 -2.80
C TYR A 235 -3.26 20.50 -4.03
N SER A 236 -3.18 19.75 -5.12
CA SER A 236 -3.99 20.03 -6.32
C SER A 236 -5.49 19.92 -6.03
N LEU A 237 -5.90 18.94 -5.22
CA LEU A 237 -7.30 18.76 -4.85
C LEU A 237 -7.82 19.97 -4.06
N ILE A 238 -7.04 20.44 -3.08
CA ILE A 238 -7.36 21.64 -2.30
C ILE A 238 -7.44 22.87 -3.20
N ARG A 239 -6.43 23.07 -4.07
CA ARG A 239 -6.37 24.22 -4.97
C ARG A 239 -7.56 24.30 -5.92
N LYS A 240 -8.05 23.16 -6.38
CA LYS A 240 -9.16 23.07 -7.34
C LYS A 240 -10.54 22.96 -6.67
N GLY A 241 -10.63 22.95 -5.34
CA GLY A 241 -11.90 22.76 -4.66
C GLY A 241 -12.49 21.34 -4.84
N LYS A 242 -11.63 20.34 -5.01
CA LYS A 242 -11.98 18.95 -5.35
C LYS A 242 -11.66 17.96 -4.22
N GLN A 243 -11.60 18.43 -2.98
CA GLN A 243 -11.24 17.59 -1.82
C GLN A 243 -12.21 16.43 -1.61
N GLU A 244 -13.51 16.63 -1.87
CA GLU A 244 -14.56 15.61 -1.75
C GLU A 244 -14.36 14.41 -2.69
N GLY A 245 -13.48 14.53 -3.68
CA GLY A 245 -13.19 13.44 -4.61
C GLY A 245 -12.16 12.44 -4.07
N LEU A 246 -11.45 12.75 -2.98
CA LEU A 246 -10.48 11.82 -2.40
C LEU A 246 -11.22 10.76 -1.56
N ASP A 247 -11.31 9.54 -2.08
CA ASP A 247 -12.07 8.44 -1.47
C ASP A 247 -11.27 7.72 -0.36
N GLU A 248 -10.04 7.33 -0.68
CA GLU A 248 -9.14 6.64 0.24
C GLU A 248 -7.67 6.97 -0.03
N VAL A 249 -6.84 6.85 1.01
CA VAL A 249 -5.41 7.12 0.96
C VAL A 249 -4.64 5.95 1.57
N PHE A 250 -3.65 5.43 0.85
CA PHE A 250 -2.62 4.57 1.39
C PHE A 250 -1.32 5.36 1.57
N THR A 251 -0.59 5.07 2.62
CA THR A 251 0.73 5.64 2.90
C THR A 251 1.72 4.53 3.25
N GLU A 252 2.93 4.55 2.71
CA GLU A 252 3.90 3.51 3.09
C GLU A 252 4.20 3.56 4.60
N ARG A 253 4.33 4.78 5.13
CA ARG A 253 4.42 5.05 6.55
C ARG A 253 3.19 5.79 7.03
N ALA A 254 2.66 5.38 8.18
CA ALA A 254 1.53 6.03 8.81
C ALA A 254 1.72 7.57 8.89
N PRO A 255 0.68 8.38 8.63
CA PRO A 255 0.78 9.83 8.59
C PRO A 255 1.40 10.40 9.86
N CYS A 256 2.45 11.20 9.72
CA CYS A 256 3.20 11.70 10.88
C CYS A 256 2.35 12.60 11.79
N GLN A 257 2.58 12.50 13.10
CA GLN A 257 1.83 13.25 14.12
C GLN A 257 2.64 14.41 14.72
N LYS A 258 3.97 14.44 14.48
CA LYS A 258 4.85 15.49 15.00
C LYS A 258 4.52 16.89 14.47
N ARG A 259 4.71 17.88 15.35
CA ARG A 259 4.30 19.30 15.27
C ARG A 259 4.49 20.00 13.93
N ASN A 260 5.57 19.70 13.21
CA ASN A 260 5.93 20.48 12.02
C ASN A 260 5.22 20.03 10.73
N SER A 261 4.69 18.79 10.72
CA SER A 261 4.06 18.22 9.52
C SER A 261 2.64 17.70 9.77
N ARG A 262 2.36 17.09 10.94
CA ARG A 262 1.00 16.65 11.37
C ARG A 262 0.11 16.20 10.20
N CYS A 263 0.59 15.23 9.41
CA CYS A 263 -0.09 14.78 8.20
C CYS A 263 -1.46 14.19 8.53
N ASP A 264 -1.60 13.58 9.71
CA ASP A 264 -2.86 13.08 10.22
C ASP A 264 -3.90 14.19 10.42
N ALA A 265 -3.52 15.29 11.05
CA ALA A 265 -4.37 16.47 11.20
C ALA A 265 -4.59 17.17 9.85
N TRP A 266 -3.60 17.17 8.97
CA TRP A 266 -3.69 17.81 7.66
C TRP A 266 -4.71 17.12 6.76
N LEU A 267 -4.69 15.79 6.75
CA LEU A 267 -5.71 14.98 6.08
C LEU A 267 -7.09 15.25 6.70
N ALA A 268 -7.19 15.27 8.04
CA ALA A 268 -8.46 15.53 8.72
C ALA A 268 -9.06 16.90 8.40
N LYS A 269 -8.21 17.94 8.35
CA LYS A 269 -8.61 19.31 8.04
C LYS A 269 -9.19 19.44 6.65
N HIS A 270 -8.52 18.88 5.65
CA HIS A 270 -8.83 19.14 4.24
C HIS A 270 -9.75 18.09 3.61
N PHE A 271 -9.76 16.87 4.12
CA PHE A 271 -10.50 15.73 3.55
C PHE A 271 -11.48 15.10 4.54
N GLY A 272 -11.49 15.55 5.79
CA GLY A 272 -12.38 15.10 6.85
C GLY A 272 -11.74 14.09 7.80
N GLU A 273 -12.18 14.08 9.06
CA GLU A 273 -11.62 13.16 10.08
C GLU A 273 -11.94 11.68 9.83
N HIS A 274 -12.90 11.42 8.93
CA HIS A 274 -13.33 10.08 8.52
C HIS A 274 -12.73 9.63 7.19
N THR A 275 -11.79 10.38 6.60
CA THR A 275 -11.07 9.91 5.41
C THR A 275 -10.46 8.54 5.70
N LYS A 276 -10.71 7.58 4.81
CA LYS A 276 -10.15 6.22 4.94
C LYS A 276 -8.66 6.29 4.65
N VAL A 277 -7.85 6.06 5.70
CA VAL A 277 -6.40 6.02 5.57
C VAL A 277 -5.87 4.64 5.95
N THR A 278 -5.00 4.10 5.12
CA THR A 278 -4.28 2.86 5.37
C THR A 278 -2.78 3.09 5.33
N ASP A 279 -2.03 2.20 5.98
CA ASP A 279 -0.57 2.27 5.98
C ASP A 279 0.10 0.91 5.98
N ALA A 280 1.36 0.82 5.53
CA ALA A 280 2.17 -0.41 5.55
C ALA A 280 3.04 -0.57 6.80
N VAL A 281 3.65 0.51 7.29
CA VAL A 281 4.49 0.52 8.48
C VAL A 281 4.13 1.67 9.43
N PRO A 282 4.28 1.50 10.75
CA PRO A 282 3.95 2.57 11.69
C PRO A 282 5.08 3.61 11.61
N TYR A 283 4.80 4.82 12.10
CA TYR A 283 5.81 5.86 12.14
C TYR A 283 6.10 6.35 13.55
N ASP A 284 5.51 7.48 13.95
CA ASP A 284 5.74 8.13 15.24
C ASP A 284 4.65 7.84 16.27
N GLN A 285 3.63 7.05 15.89
CA GLN A 285 2.54 6.57 16.76
C GLN A 285 3.01 5.53 17.80
N LEU A 286 4.24 4.99 17.66
CA LEU A 286 4.85 4.03 18.57
C LEU A 286 5.39 4.71 19.84
N ASN A 287 4.54 5.39 20.61
CA ASN A 287 4.94 6.15 21.81
C ASN A 287 6.07 7.17 21.53
N GLY A 288 6.12 7.73 20.31
CA GLY A 288 7.16 8.68 19.90
C GLY A 288 8.49 8.07 19.44
N LYS A 289 8.62 6.74 19.41
CA LYS A 289 9.84 6.03 18.98
C LYS A 289 9.98 5.96 17.46
N ARG A 290 10.31 7.12 16.89
CA ARG A 290 10.56 7.28 15.44
C ARG A 290 11.55 6.26 14.88
N GLU A 291 12.56 5.89 15.65
CA GLU A 291 13.61 4.97 15.19
C GLU A 291 13.07 3.56 14.93
N GLU A 292 12.14 3.06 15.74
CA GLU A 292 11.49 1.77 15.47
C GLU A 292 10.70 1.84 14.16
N GLY A 293 9.95 2.92 13.93
CA GLY A 293 9.27 3.15 12.65
C GLY A 293 10.21 3.36 11.45
N ASN A 294 11.42 3.88 11.67
CA ASN A 294 12.45 3.99 10.63
C ASN A 294 12.99 2.60 10.25
N VAL A 295 13.28 1.75 11.24
CA VAL A 295 13.76 0.38 11.01
C VAL A 295 12.72 -0.46 10.28
N LEU A 296 11.44 -0.37 10.66
CA LEU A 296 10.37 -1.08 9.97
C LEU A 296 10.19 -0.60 8.52
N HIS A 297 10.29 0.71 8.28
CA HIS A 297 10.26 1.24 6.92
C HIS A 297 11.45 0.77 6.09
N GLN A 298 12.65 0.76 6.68
CA GLN A 298 13.84 0.25 6.01
C GLN A 298 13.66 -1.22 5.61
N ALA A 299 13.21 -2.08 6.52
CA ALA A 299 12.95 -3.49 6.22
C ALA A 299 11.89 -3.66 5.11
N TYR A 300 10.85 -2.83 5.12
CA TYR A 300 9.83 -2.82 4.06
C TYR A 300 10.44 -2.44 2.70
N VAL A 301 11.21 -1.35 2.63
CA VAL A 301 11.85 -0.89 1.37
C VAL A 301 12.90 -1.89 0.87
N GLU A 302 13.69 -2.49 1.75
CA GLU A 302 14.65 -3.55 1.39
C GLU A 302 13.96 -4.79 0.83
N LYS A 303 12.82 -5.19 1.42
CA LYS A 303 12.01 -6.29 0.90
C LYS A 303 11.47 -5.97 -0.50
N LEU A 304 10.97 -4.75 -0.72
CA LEU A 304 10.54 -4.32 -2.06
C LEU A 304 11.68 -4.33 -3.07
N LYS A 305 12.84 -3.78 -2.68
CA LYS A 305 14.03 -3.74 -3.54
C LYS A 305 14.41 -5.14 -4.02
N LYS A 306 14.44 -6.10 -3.09
CA LYS A 306 14.71 -7.51 -3.40
C LYS A 306 13.63 -8.12 -4.30
N ALA A 307 12.34 -7.91 -3.99
CA ALA A 307 11.22 -8.44 -4.78
C ALA A 307 11.20 -7.90 -6.22
N HIS A 308 11.62 -6.65 -6.40
CA HIS A 308 11.70 -5.99 -7.70
C HIS A 308 13.00 -6.29 -8.47
N GLY A 309 13.92 -7.09 -7.90
CA GLY A 309 15.19 -7.44 -8.53
C GLY A 309 16.18 -6.28 -8.68
N ARG A 310 16.22 -5.36 -7.71
CA ARG A 310 17.05 -4.13 -7.73
C ARG A 310 18.16 -4.12 -6.67
#